data_AF-A0A7K4D007-F1
#
_entry.id   AF-A0A7K4D007-F1
#
_cell.length_a   1.000
_cell.length_b   1.000
_cell.length_c   1.000
_cell.angle_alpha   90.00
_cell.angle_beta   90.00
_cell.angle_gamma   90.00
#
_symmetry.space_group_name_H-M   'P 1'
#
loop_
_entity.id
_entity.type
_entity.pdbx_description
1 polymer ?
#
loop_
_entity_poly.entity_id
_entity_poly.type
_entity_poly.pdbx_seq_one_letter_code
_entity_poly.pdbx_strand_id
1 'polypeptide(L)' 'MPGKLKHDPIEDDPAFTDRLAKADKDAEKTVKQVKKGQRGYCHAFWAAKKRILREKHGIDWKDPAELNPGVRFD' A
#
# COMPACT_ATOMS: atom_id res chain seq x y z
N MET A 1 -14.69 10.37 -18.22
CA MET A 1 -14.78 9.34 -17.18
C MET A 1 -13.43 9.32 -16.48
N PRO A 2 -13.32 9.60 -15.16
CA PRO A 2 -12.04 9.35 -14.49
C PRO A 2 -11.74 7.86 -14.65
N GLY A 3 -10.63 7.54 -15.31
CA GLY A 3 -10.22 6.15 -15.53
C GLY A 3 -10.08 5.44 -14.19
N LYS A 4 -10.51 4.18 -14.12
CA LYS A 4 -10.39 3.34 -12.92
C LYS A 4 -8.92 3.37 -12.47
N LEU A 5 -8.67 3.67 -11.19
CA LEU A 5 -7.32 3.61 -10.63
C LEU A 5 -6.78 2.19 -10.82
N LYS A 6 -5.53 2.09 -11.28
CA LYS A 6 -4.82 0.81 -11.38
C LYS A 6 -4.38 0.38 -9.99
N HIS A 7 -4.52 -0.90 -9.71
CA HIS A 7 -4.04 -1.55 -8.49
C HIS A 7 -3.20 -2.78 -8.84
N ASP A 8 -2.40 -3.24 -7.89
CA ASP A 8 -1.52 -4.38 -8.12
C ASP A 8 -2.39 -5.66 -8.22
N PRO A 9 -2.23 -6.50 -9.26
CA PRO A 9 -2.99 -7.74 -9.40
C PRO A 9 -2.90 -8.68 -8.19
N ILE A 10 -1.85 -8.58 -7.38
CA ILE A 10 -1.72 -9.39 -6.15
C ILE A 10 -2.80 -9.07 -5.11
N GLU A 11 -3.41 -7.88 -5.18
CA GLU A 11 -4.52 -7.50 -4.30
C GLU A 11 -5.80 -8.29 -4.62
N ASP A 12 -5.95 -8.77 -5.86
CA ASP A 12 -7.07 -9.60 -6.29
C ASP A 12 -6.81 -11.10 -6.05
N ASP A 13 -5.58 -11.49 -5.72
CA ASP A 13 -5.22 -12.90 -5.51
C ASP A 13 -5.56 -13.34 -4.06
N PRO A 14 -6.51 -14.28 -3.89
CA PRO A 14 -6.94 -14.74 -2.57
C PRO A 14 -5.81 -15.42 -1.77
N ALA A 15 -4.76 -15.93 -2.42
CA ALA A 15 -3.62 -16.53 -1.74
C ALA A 15 -2.78 -15.51 -0.95
N PHE A 16 -2.91 -14.22 -1.27
CA PHE A 16 -2.17 -13.13 -0.63
C PHE A 16 -3.02 -12.28 0.29
N THR A 17 -4.36 -12.42 0.29
CA THR A 17 -5.28 -11.63 1.13
C THR A 17 -4.85 -11.60 2.59
N ASP A 18 -4.52 -12.75 3.19
CA ASP A 18 -4.09 -12.81 4.60
C ASP A 18 -2.76 -12.09 4.85
N ARG A 19 -1.82 -12.19 3.90
CA ARG A 19 -0.50 -11.55 4.01
C ARG A 19 -0.62 -10.04 3.84
N LEU A 20 -1.45 -9.58 2.91
CA LEU A 20 -1.77 -8.18 2.69
C LEU A 20 -2.47 -7.58 3.91
N ALA A 21 -3.49 -8.25 4.45
CA ALA A 21 -4.20 -7.78 5.64
C ALA A 21 -3.29 -7.70 6.87
N LYS A 22 -2.33 -8.63 7.00
CA LYS A 22 -1.32 -8.60 8.06
C LYS A 22 -0.33 -7.45 7.85
N ALA A 23 0.14 -7.24 6.62
CA ALA A 23 1.02 -6.14 6.28
C ALA A 23 0.36 -4.77 6.49
N ASP A 24 -0.94 -4.64 6.20
CA ASP A 24 -1.72 -3.43 6.47
C ASP A 24 -1.71 -3.10 7.97
N LYS A 25 -2.06 -4.08 8.81
CA LYS A 25 -2.05 -3.90 10.27
C LYS A 25 -0.66 -3.55 10.82
N ASP A 26 0.40 -4.14 10.25
CA ASP A 26 1.76 -3.83 10.66
C ASP A 26 2.19 -2.43 10.17
N ALA A 27 1.84 -2.05 8.94
CA ALA A 27 2.14 -0.74 8.38
C ALA A 27 1.44 0.38 9.15
N GLU A 28 0.18 0.20 9.55
CA GLU A 28 -0.53 1.15 10.42
C GLU A 28 0.18 1.38 11.76
N LYS A 29 0.78 0.32 12.34
CA LYS A 29 1.55 0.44 13.59
C LYS A 29 2.91 1.09 13.38
N THR A 30 3.50 0.96 12.20
CA THR A 30 4.79 1.57 11.84
C THR A 30 4.63 3.07 11.61
N VAL A 31 3.56 3.50 10.93
CA VAL A 31 3.27 4.91 10.67
C VAL A 31 2.71 5.57 11.93
N LYS A 32 3.60 5.98 12.84
CA LYS A 32 3.24 6.68 14.10
C LYS A 32 3.31 8.20 14.00
N GLN A 33 4.12 8.71 13.08
CA GLN A 33 4.43 10.14 12.98
C GLN A 33 3.38 10.92 12.17
N VAL A 34 2.73 10.27 11.22
CA VAL A 34 1.66 10.85 10.39
C VAL A 34 0.35 10.18 10.78
N LYS A 35 -0.66 10.95 11.20
CA LYS A 35 -1.96 10.40 11.59
C LYS A 35 -2.79 10.07 10.35
N LYS A 36 -3.67 9.07 10.46
CA LYS A 36 -4.71 8.82 9.45
C LYS A 36 -5.47 10.12 9.15
N GLY A 37 -5.60 10.46 7.87
CA GLY A 37 -6.26 11.68 7.41
C GLY A 37 -5.37 12.93 7.37
N GLN A 38 -4.10 12.83 7.78
CA GLN A 38 -3.12 13.89 7.52
C GLN A 38 -2.51 13.75 6.14
N ARG A 39 -2.12 14.90 5.61
CA ARG A 39 -1.43 15.06 4.35
C ARG A 39 -0.21 14.15 4.24
N GLY A 40 -0.17 13.26 3.25
CA GLY A 40 0.95 12.34 3.04
C GLY A 40 0.90 11.04 3.85
N TYR A 41 -0.19 10.78 4.58
CA TYR A 41 -0.37 9.52 5.30
C TYR A 41 -0.34 8.31 4.34
N CYS A 42 -0.99 8.44 3.17
CA CYS A 42 -1.05 7.34 2.20
C CYS A 42 0.35 6.91 1.75
N HIS A 43 1.22 7.86 1.44
CA HIS A 43 2.60 7.61 1.04
C HIS A 43 3.41 6.92 2.13
N ALA A 44 3.29 7.39 3.38
CA ALA A 44 3.96 6.77 4.52
C ALA A 44 3.47 5.34 4.77
N PHE A 45 2.15 5.12 4.67
CA PHE A 45 1.52 3.82 4.81
C PHE A 45 1.94 2.85 3.71
N TRP A 46 1.89 3.25 2.44
CA TRP A 46 2.28 2.42 1.30
C TRP A 46 3.76 2.06 1.35
N ALA A 47 4.63 3.01 1.68
CA ALA A 47 6.06 2.73 1.86
C ALA A 47 6.31 1.68 2.96
N ALA A 48 5.60 1.80 4.09
CA ALA A 48 5.70 0.81 5.17
C ALA A 48 5.16 -0.57 4.74
N LYS A 49 3.96 -0.61 4.13
CA LYS A 49 3.34 -1.85 3.64
C LYS A 49 4.25 -2.57 2.65
N LYS A 50 4.75 -1.85 1.65
CA LYS A 50 5.66 -2.38 0.61
C LYS A 50 6.92 -2.99 1.22
N ARG A 51 7.54 -2.29 2.17
CA ARG A 51 8.71 -2.79 2.91
C ARG A 51 8.38 -4.09 3.66
N ILE A 52 7.27 -4.12 4.40
CA ILE A 52 6.85 -5.30 5.18
C ILE A 52 6.56 -6.50 4.27
N LEU A 53 5.87 -6.28 3.16
CA LEU A 53 5.56 -7.32 2.17
C LEU A 53 6.84 -7.88 1.54
N ARG A 54 7.79 -7.03 1.21
CA ARG A 54 9.08 -7.43 0.64
C ARG A 54 9.91 -8.23 1.64
N GLU A 55 10.07 -7.71 2.86
CA GLU A 55 10.95 -8.31 3.89
C GLU A 55 10.36 -9.58 4.51
N LYS A 56 9.06 -9.59 4.86
CA LYS A 56 8.44 -10.71 5.59
C LYS A 56 7.83 -11.77 4.70
N HIS A 57 7.39 -11.39 3.50
CA HIS A 57 6.61 -12.27 2.63
C HIS A 57 7.27 -12.50 1.26
N GLY A 58 8.38 -11.82 0.95
CA GLY A 58 9.04 -11.91 -0.35
C GLY A 58 8.23 -11.32 -1.50
N ILE A 59 7.21 -10.52 -1.21
CA ILE A 59 6.26 -9.98 -2.17
C ILE A 59 6.74 -8.61 -2.66
N ASP A 60 6.85 -8.42 -3.98
CA ASP A 60 7.09 -7.11 -4.59
C ASP A 60 5.77 -6.46 -4.98
N TRP A 61 5.11 -5.84 -3.99
CA TRP A 61 3.86 -5.10 -4.19
C TRP A 61 4.14 -3.69 -4.72
N LYS A 62 3.41 -3.28 -5.76
CA LYS A 62 3.44 -1.93 -6.35
C LYS A 62 2.39 -1.04 -5.70
N ASP A 63 2.82 0.14 -5.27
CA ASP A 63 1.90 1.07 -4.64
C ASP A 63 1.04 1.83 -5.66
N PRO A 64 -0.13 2.37 -5.25
CA PRO A 64 -1.01 3.10 -6.15
C PRO A 64 -0.37 4.32 -6.84
N ALA A 65 0.62 4.97 -6.21
CA ALA A 65 1.32 6.11 -6.82
C ALA A 65 2.25 5.66 -7.95
N GLU A 66 2.92 4.52 -7.80
CA GLU A 66 3.71 3.89 -8.87
C GLU A 66 2.85 3.45 -10.06
N LEU A 67 1.68 2.86 -9.79
CA LEU A 67 0.80 2.36 -10.84
C LEU A 67 0.02 3.47 -11.56
N ASN A 68 -0.14 4.62 -10.91
CA ASN A 68 -0.92 5.75 -11.42
C ASN A 68 -0.10 7.06 -11.34
N PRO A 69 0.99 7.20 -12.12
CA PRO A 69 1.87 8.37 -12.05
C PRO A 69 1.20 9.69 -12.43
N GLY A 70 0.06 9.64 -13.12
CA GLY A 70 -0.76 10.82 -13.45
C GLY A 70 -1.73 11.27 -12.35
N VAL A 71 -1.77 10.56 -11.22
CA VAL A 71 -2.70 10.83 -10.11
C VAL A 71 -1.93 11.35 -8.91
N ARG A 72 -2.36 12.48 -8.37
CA ARG A 72 -1.81 13.01 -7.11
C ARG A 72 -2.56 12.37 -5.94
N PHE A 73 -1.87 11.49 -5.24
CA PHE A 73 -2.32 10.95 -3.97
C PHE A 73 -1.78 11.77 -2.82
N ASP A 74 -2.54 11.84 -1.73
CA ASP A 74 -2.17 12.58 -0.54
C ASP A 74 -2.82 11.97 0.72
#